data_AF-A0A945UBL3-F1
#
_entry.id   AF-A0A945UBL3-F1
#
_cell.length_a   1.000
_cell.length_b   1.000
_cell.length_c   1.000
_cell.angle_alpha   90.00
_cell.angle_beta   90.00
_cell.angle_gamma   90.00
#
_symmetry.space_group_name_H-M   'P 1'
#
loop_
_entity.id
_entity.type
_entity.pdbx_description
1 polymer ?
#
loop_
_entity_poly.entity_id
_entity_poly.type
_entity_poly.pdbx_seq_one_letter_code
_entity_poly.pdbx_strand_id
1 'polypeptide(L)'
;MKSLASITGKEIETIKMALNDSISDMNTELKQKLTPEQTNALTDFKAKYTRVFDKLKQSGSIYALTETDLDIVAGGLNDAIDLIEDNISEDLSEEDIEEFMAYKNDCQNLLDLLSL
;
A
#
# COMPACT_ATOMS: atom_id res chain seq x y z
N MET A 1 13.88 -8.12 -18.32
CA MET A 1 13.50 -8.70 -17.03
C MET A 1 13.51 -7.57 -16.01
N LYS A 2 12.33 -7.16 -15.54
CA LYS A 2 12.20 -6.36 -14.33
C LYS A 2 12.62 -7.27 -13.16
N SER A 3 13.40 -6.77 -12.21
CA SER A 3 13.98 -7.59 -11.13
C SER A 3 13.76 -6.88 -9.82
N LEU A 4 13.47 -7.63 -8.74
CA LEU A 4 13.41 -7.07 -7.39
C LEU A 4 14.71 -6.35 -6.98
N ALA A 5 15.82 -6.60 -7.70
CA ALA A 5 17.08 -5.88 -7.55
C ALA A 5 17.00 -4.38 -7.89
N SER A 6 15.96 -3.93 -8.61
CA SER A 6 15.75 -2.50 -8.88
C SER A 6 14.98 -1.76 -7.80
N ILE A 7 14.47 -2.46 -6.76
CA ILE A 7 13.80 -1.81 -5.63
C ILE A 7 14.87 -1.22 -4.71
N THR A 8 14.88 0.11 -4.62
CA THR A 8 15.78 0.89 -3.77
C THR A 8 15.07 1.37 -2.50
N GLY A 9 15.77 2.14 -1.66
CA GLY A 9 15.17 2.74 -0.47
C GLY A 9 13.95 3.61 -0.78
N LYS A 10 13.94 4.32 -1.92
CA LYS A 10 12.79 5.14 -2.33
C LYS A 10 11.55 4.26 -2.52
N GLU A 11 11.68 3.18 -3.29
CA GLU A 11 10.58 2.24 -3.54
C GLU A 11 10.10 1.57 -2.25
N ILE A 12 11.00 1.27 -1.31
CA ILE A 12 10.63 0.76 0.02
C ILE A 12 9.82 1.78 0.82
N GLU A 13 10.14 3.07 0.74
CA GLU A 13 9.31 4.12 1.35
C GLU A 13 7.93 4.20 0.70
N THR A 14 7.85 4.17 -0.64
CA THR A 14 6.56 4.14 -1.36
C THR A 14 5.70 2.95 -0.94
N ILE A 15 6.27 1.75 -0.84
CA ILE A 15 5.54 0.56 -0.36
C ILE A 15 5.05 0.77 1.07
N LYS A 16 5.88 1.30 1.96
CA LYS A 16 5.48 1.57 3.35
C LYS A 16 4.36 2.60 3.43
N MET A 17 4.39 3.64 2.60
CA MET A 17 3.32 4.62 2.51
C MET A 17 2.01 3.94 2.13
N ALA A 18 1.99 3.18 1.02
CA ALA A 18 0.79 2.49 0.54
C ALA A 18 0.20 1.52 1.58
N LEU A 19 1.06 0.71 2.23
CA LEU A 19 0.61 -0.17 3.32
C LEU A 19 0.04 0.60 4.51
N ASN A 20 0.64 1.74 4.85
CA ASN A 20 0.19 2.57 5.96
C ASN A 20 -1.15 3.26 5.65
N ASP A 21 -1.37 3.66 4.39
CA ASP A 21 -2.64 4.23 3.92
C ASP A 21 -3.77 3.20 4.12
N SER A 22 -3.61 1.96 3.61
CA SER A 22 -4.59 0.89 3.83
C SER A 22 -4.82 0.61 5.34
N ILE A 23 -3.77 0.61 6.16
CA ILE A 23 -3.89 0.44 7.62
C ILE A 23 -4.69 1.57 8.25
N SER A 24 -4.49 2.81 7.81
CA SER A 24 -5.21 3.99 8.29
C SER A 24 -6.70 3.90 7.94
N ASP A 25 -7.01 3.48 6.71
CA ASP A 25 -8.39 3.31 6.25
C ASP A 25 -9.11 2.21 7.04
N MET A 26 -8.48 1.05 7.21
CA MET A 26 -9.00 -0.03 8.05
C MET A 26 -9.23 0.41 9.50
N ASN A 27 -8.33 1.24 10.06
CA ASN A 27 -8.52 1.79 11.41
C ASN A 27 -9.70 2.78 11.48
N THR A 28 -9.98 3.49 10.41
CA THR A 28 -11.14 4.38 10.31
C THR A 28 -12.44 3.59 10.19
N GLU A 29 -12.46 2.55 9.36
CA GLU A 29 -13.60 1.65 9.21
C GLU A 29 -13.91 0.89 10.51
N LEU A 30 -12.90 0.42 11.24
CA LEU A 30 -13.06 -0.24 12.55
C LEU A 30 -13.71 0.65 13.63
N LYS A 31 -13.74 1.97 13.46
CA LYS A 31 -14.45 2.89 14.37
C LYS A 31 -15.96 2.96 14.08
N GLN A 32 -16.39 2.44 12.93
CA GLN A 32 -17.79 2.41 12.55
C GLN A 32 -18.54 1.24 13.22
N LYS A 33 -19.86 1.24 13.09
CA LYS A 33 -20.70 0.16 13.63
C LYS A 33 -20.71 -1.03 12.67
N LEU A 34 -19.83 -1.99 12.92
CA LEU A 34 -19.69 -3.24 12.17
C LEU A 34 -20.34 -4.41 12.93
N THR A 35 -20.69 -5.50 12.23
CA THR A 35 -21.00 -6.76 12.92
C THR A 35 -19.74 -7.35 13.57
N PRO A 36 -19.87 -8.27 14.54
CA PRO A 36 -18.71 -8.96 15.10
C PRO A 36 -17.88 -9.69 14.03
N GLU A 37 -18.53 -10.31 13.05
CA GLU A 37 -17.86 -11.02 11.96
C GLU A 37 -17.04 -10.07 11.09
N GLN A 38 -17.63 -8.93 10.70
CA GLN A 38 -16.93 -7.90 9.93
C GLN A 38 -15.75 -7.31 10.71
N THR A 39 -15.94 -7.01 11.99
CA THR A 39 -14.88 -6.51 12.87
C THR A 39 -13.70 -7.48 12.95
N ASN A 40 -13.98 -8.77 13.13
CA ASN A 40 -12.94 -9.79 13.24
C ASN A 40 -12.18 -9.94 11.92
N ALA A 41 -12.90 -10.04 10.80
CA ALA A 41 -12.28 -10.17 9.46
C ALA A 41 -11.37 -8.96 9.14
N LEU A 42 -11.86 -7.74 9.42
CA LEU A 42 -11.10 -6.51 9.19
C LEU A 42 -9.89 -6.40 10.11
N THR A 43 -10.02 -6.83 11.37
CA THR A 43 -8.89 -6.88 12.32
C THR A 43 -7.81 -7.85 11.87
N ASP A 44 -8.19 -9.05 11.43
CA ASP A 44 -7.26 -10.05 10.92
C ASP A 44 -6.58 -9.59 9.63
N PHE A 45 -7.32 -8.93 8.74
CA PHE A 45 -6.78 -8.38 7.50
C PHE A 45 -5.77 -7.27 7.78
N LYS A 46 -6.12 -6.32 8.66
CA LYS A 46 -5.21 -5.25 9.11
C LYS A 46 -3.94 -5.80 9.72
N ALA A 47 -4.03 -6.84 10.55
CA ALA A 47 -2.87 -7.46 11.18
C ALA A 47 -1.85 -7.99 10.15
N LYS A 48 -2.31 -8.47 8.98
CA LYS A 48 -1.42 -8.90 7.89
C LYS A 48 -0.64 -7.71 7.32
N TYR A 49 -1.31 -6.60 7.02
CA TYR A 49 -0.69 -5.38 6.50
C TYR A 49 0.31 -4.79 7.50
N THR A 50 -0.09 -4.65 8.77
CA THR A 50 0.80 -4.15 9.83
C THR A 50 2.06 -5.00 9.96
N ARG A 51 1.95 -6.32 9.91
CA ARG A 51 3.11 -7.22 9.97
C ARG A 51 4.08 -6.99 8.81
N VAL A 52 3.59 -6.80 7.59
CA VAL A 52 4.46 -6.56 6.41
C VAL A 52 5.11 -5.18 6.49
N PHE A 53 4.34 -4.16 6.87
CA PHE A 53 4.86 -2.81 7.13
C PHE A 53 5.99 -2.83 8.17
N ASP A 54 5.80 -3.52 9.30
CA ASP A 54 6.80 -3.62 10.36
C ASP A 54 8.06 -4.36 9.91
N LYS A 55 7.93 -5.42 9.10
CA LYS A 55 9.09 -6.11 8.50
C LYS A 55 9.90 -5.17 7.62
N LEU A 56 9.24 -4.37 6.79
CA LEU A 56 9.91 -3.39 5.92
C LEU A 56 10.54 -2.27 6.73
N LYS A 57 9.90 -1.81 7.81
CA LYS A 57 10.47 -0.80 8.72
C LYS A 57 11.73 -1.30 9.43
N GLN A 58 11.77 -2.57 9.82
CA GLN A 58 12.91 -3.16 10.51
C GLN A 58 14.07 -3.51 9.57
N SER A 59 13.77 -4.07 8.40
CA SER A 59 14.78 -4.58 7.47
C SER A 59 15.22 -3.56 6.42
N GLY A 60 14.33 -2.62 6.05
CA GLY A 60 14.52 -1.73 4.91
C GLY A 60 14.61 -2.44 3.56
N SER A 61 14.17 -3.71 3.45
CA SER A 61 14.43 -4.52 2.26
C SER A 61 13.25 -5.41 1.87
N ILE A 62 12.95 -5.41 0.57
CA ILE A 62 11.93 -6.28 -0.04
C ILE A 62 12.29 -7.77 0.09
N TYR A 63 13.59 -8.10 0.17
CA TYR A 63 14.05 -9.48 0.29
C TYR A 63 13.76 -10.12 1.66
N ALA A 64 13.33 -9.32 2.64
CA ALA A 64 12.86 -9.84 3.94
C ALA A 64 11.42 -10.39 3.88
N LEU A 65 10.74 -10.21 2.75
CA LEU A 65 9.35 -10.58 2.56
C LEU A 65 9.21 -11.97 1.93
N THR A 66 8.23 -12.74 2.40
CA THR A 66 7.80 -13.99 1.76
C THR A 66 6.90 -13.71 0.56
N GLU A 67 6.63 -14.70 -0.28
CA GLU A 67 5.66 -14.56 -1.39
C GLU A 67 4.30 -14.02 -0.92
N THR A 68 3.74 -14.59 0.15
CA THR A 68 2.49 -14.08 0.76
C THR A 68 2.61 -12.66 1.31
N ASP A 69 3.81 -12.20 1.66
CA ASP A 69 4.01 -10.80 2.07
C ASP A 69 4.04 -9.89 0.85
N LEU A 70 4.58 -10.35 -0.28
CA LEU A 70 4.57 -9.64 -1.55
C LEU A 70 3.15 -9.51 -2.11
N ASP A 71 2.28 -10.51 -1.91
CA ASP A 71 0.85 -10.39 -2.23
C ASP A 71 0.19 -9.26 -1.44
N ILE A 72 0.55 -9.08 -0.16
CA ILE A 72 0.04 -7.99 0.68
C ILE A 72 0.61 -6.64 0.23
N VAL A 73 1.89 -6.58 -0.18
CA VAL A 73 2.46 -5.38 -0.79
C VAL A 73 1.69 -5.01 -2.06
N ALA A 74 1.44 -5.98 -2.94
CA ALA A 74 0.66 -5.74 -4.16
C ALA A 74 -0.78 -5.29 -3.83
N GLY A 75 -1.41 -5.86 -2.81
CA GLY A 75 -2.70 -5.39 -2.28
C GLY A 75 -2.66 -3.91 -1.90
N GLY A 76 -1.75 -3.52 -1.00
CA GLY A 76 -1.65 -2.12 -0.55
C GLY A 76 -1.31 -1.13 -1.67
N LEU A 77 -0.47 -1.53 -2.63
CA LEU A 77 -0.17 -0.69 -3.80
C LEU A 77 -1.40 -0.48 -4.70
N ASN A 78 -2.23 -1.51 -4.90
CA ASN A 78 -3.50 -1.37 -5.62
C ASN A 78 -4.48 -0.49 -4.84
N ASP A 79 -4.64 -0.73 -3.53
CA ASP A 79 -5.51 0.08 -2.69
C ASP A 79 -5.16 1.58 -2.79
N ALA A 80 -3.86 1.93 -2.78
CA ALA A 80 -3.40 3.30 -2.93
C ALA A 80 -3.71 3.88 -4.33
N ILE A 81 -3.61 3.08 -5.39
CA ILE A 81 -3.96 3.51 -6.75
C ILE A 81 -5.46 3.77 -6.84
N ASP A 82 -6.28 2.83 -6.37
CA ASP A 82 -7.75 2.96 -6.38
C ASP A 82 -8.19 4.19 -5.58
N LEU A 83 -7.59 4.42 -4.41
CA LEU A 83 -7.87 5.60 -3.59
C LEU A 83 -7.57 6.91 -4.34
N ILE A 84 -6.45 6.98 -5.06
CA ILE A 84 -6.12 8.17 -5.87
C ILE A 84 -7.10 8.33 -7.02
N GLU A 85 -7.44 7.25 -7.72
CA GLU A 85 -8.40 7.28 -8.83
C GLU A 85 -9.80 7.73 -8.39
N ASP A 86 -10.23 7.32 -7.20
CA ASP A 86 -11.54 7.69 -6.64
C ASP A 86 -11.59 9.13 -6.12
N ASN A 87 -10.45 9.71 -5.73
CA ASN A 87 -10.40 11.04 -5.09
C ASN A 87 -9.80 12.14 -5.96
N ILE A 88 -9.22 11.82 -7.12
CA ILE A 88 -8.73 12.83 -8.06
C ILE A 88 -9.91 13.59 -8.66
N SER A 89 -9.94 14.91 -8.47
CA SER A 89 -11.04 15.76 -8.91
C SER A 89 -10.53 17.12 -9.39
N GLU A 90 -11.36 17.83 -10.17
CA GLU A 90 -11.06 19.16 -10.71
C GLU A 90 -10.97 20.26 -9.62
N ASP A 91 -11.35 19.94 -8.37
CA ASP A 91 -11.29 20.87 -7.23
C ASP A 91 -9.89 20.93 -6.58
N LEU A 92 -8.97 20.05 -6.97
CA LEU A 92 -7.58 20.03 -6.51
C LEU A 92 -6.72 21.03 -7.30
N SER A 93 -5.64 21.53 -6.69
CA SER A 93 -4.68 22.36 -7.42
C SER A 93 -3.88 21.52 -8.42
N GLU A 94 -3.34 22.17 -9.46
CA GLU A 94 -2.47 21.49 -10.44
C GLU A 94 -1.26 20.83 -9.77
N GLU A 95 -0.68 21.48 -8.74
CA GLU A 95 0.44 20.94 -7.96
C GLU A 95 0.02 19.67 -7.19
N ASP A 96 -1.12 19.68 -6.51
CA ASP A 96 -1.63 18.50 -5.79
C ASP A 96 -1.91 17.34 -6.76
N ILE A 97 -2.50 17.63 -7.93
CA ILE A 97 -2.76 16.64 -8.97
C ILE A 97 -1.46 16.00 -9.45
N GLU A 98 -0.42 16.80 -9.69
CA GLU A 98 0.89 16.29 -10.10
C GLU A 98 1.52 15.38 -9.04
N GLU A 99 1.43 15.74 -7.75
CA GLU A 99 1.93 14.92 -6.65
C GLU A 99 1.18 13.58 -6.53
N PHE A 100 -0.16 13.61 -6.57
CA PHE A 100 -0.96 12.38 -6.53
C PHE A 100 -0.69 11.47 -7.72
N MET A 101 -0.55 12.05 -8.92
CA MET A 101 -0.22 11.27 -10.12
C MET A 101 1.19 10.69 -10.07
N ALA A 102 2.16 11.41 -9.49
CA ALA A 102 3.51 10.89 -9.28
C ALA A 102 3.50 9.70 -8.32
N TYR A 103 2.80 9.80 -7.19
CA TYR A 103 2.65 8.70 -6.23
C TYR A 103 1.96 7.48 -6.86
N LYS A 104 0.84 7.69 -7.57
CA LYS A 104 0.15 6.64 -8.33
C LYS A 104 1.07 5.93 -9.31
N ASN A 105 1.85 6.69 -10.07
CA ASN A 105 2.81 6.13 -11.04
C ASN A 105 3.92 5.33 -10.36
N ASP A 106 4.44 5.80 -9.22
CA ASP A 106 5.41 5.06 -8.42
C ASP A 106 4.80 3.72 -7.92
N CYS A 107 3.56 3.72 -7.45
CA CYS A 107 2.84 2.49 -7.07
C CYS A 107 2.65 1.51 -8.24
N GLN A 108 2.21 2.01 -9.41
CA GLN A 108 2.04 1.18 -10.60
C GLN A 108 3.35 0.56 -11.07
N ASN A 109 4.44 1.34 -11.06
CA ASN A 109 5.76 0.83 -11.41
C ASN A 109 6.20 -0.30 -10.48
N LEU A 110 5.87 -0.20 -9.18
CA LEU A 110 6.17 -1.25 -8.21
C LEU A 110 5.34 -2.52 -8.44
N LEU A 111 4.05 -2.39 -8.75
CA LEU A 111 3.20 -3.54 -9.11
C LEU A 111 3.75 -4.28 -10.33
N ASP A 112 4.19 -3.56 -11.35
CA ASP A 112 4.81 -4.16 -12.53
C ASP A 112 6.11 -4.92 -12.21
N LEU A 113 6.86 -4.48 -11.18
CA LEU A 113 8.08 -5.17 -10.73
C LEU A 113 7.74 -6.45 -9.95
N LEU A 114 6.59 -6.48 -9.26
CA LEU A 114 6.13 -7.60 -8.43
C LEU A 114 5.40 -8.68 -9.24
N SER A 115 4.76 -8.31 -10.36
CA SER A 115 3.94 -9.20 -11.21
C SER A 115 4.75 -10.16 -12.11
N LEU A 116 5.88 -10.68 -11.62
CA LEU A 116 6.81 -11.53 -12.36
C LEU A 116 6.29 -12.95 -12.64
#